data_AF-A0A715S1P5-F1
#
_entry.id   AF-A0A715S1P5-F1
#
_cell.length_a   1.000
_cell.length_b   1.000
_cell.length_c   1.000
_cell.angle_alpha   90.00
_cell.angle_beta   90.00
_cell.angle_gamma   90.00
#
_symmetry.space_group_name_H-M   'P 1'
#
loop_
_entity.id
_entity.type
_entity.pdbx_description
1 polymer ?
#
loop_
_entity_poly.entity_id
_entity_poly.type
_entity_poly.pdbx_seq_one_letter_code
_entity_poly.pdbx_strand_id
1 'polypeptide(L)'
;MKTLLIIDANLGQARAYMAKTLLGAAAHKANLEIIDNPNDAELAIVLGESLPNDNALNGKKVWLGDIGRAVAHPELFLSEAKSHATPYSAPAAAAPAASGGPKRVVAVTACPTGVAHTFMAAEAIETEAKKRGWWVKVETRGSVGAGNAITPEEVAEADLVIVAADIEVDLAKFAGLPMYRTSTGLALKKTAQELDKAVAEATPYQPAGKASQAATEGKKESAGAYRHLLTGVSYMLPMVVAGGLCIALSFAFGIEAFKVPDTLAAALMQIGGGSAFALMVPVLAGYIAFSIADRPGLTPGLIGGMLAVSTGSGFIGGIIAGFLAGYMAKLISTKLKLPQSMEALKPILIIPLISSLVVGLAMIYLIGKPVAGILEGLTHWLQTMGTANAVLLGAILGGMMCTDMGGPVNKAAYAFGVGLLSTQTYAPMAAIMAAGMVPPLALGLATMVARRKFDKAQQEGGKAALVLGLCFITEGAIPFAARDPMRVLPCCIVGGALTGAISMAVGAKLMAPHGGLFVLLIPSAITPVLGYLLAIVAGTLVAGLAYAVLKRPETEVAAKAA
;
A
#
# COMPACT_ATOMS: atom_id res chain seq x y z
N MET A 1 -35.92 -3.94 54.88
CA MET A 1 -35.18 -2.83 54.26
C MET A 1 -34.34 -3.44 53.15
N LYS A 2 -34.60 -3.01 51.92
CA LYS A 2 -33.88 -3.50 50.73
C LYS A 2 -32.51 -2.86 50.67
N THR A 3 -31.47 -3.68 50.61
CA THR A 3 -30.08 -3.26 50.77
C THR A 3 -29.26 -3.67 49.54
N LEU A 4 -28.61 -2.69 48.92
CA LEU A 4 -27.66 -2.91 47.83
C LEU A 4 -26.24 -3.04 48.39
N LEU A 5 -25.51 -4.07 47.96
CA LEU A 5 -24.08 -4.23 48.26
C LEU A 5 -23.25 -3.80 47.04
N ILE A 6 -22.47 -2.74 47.19
CA ILE A 6 -21.51 -2.29 46.18
C ILE A 6 -20.12 -2.61 46.70
N ILE A 7 -19.33 -3.38 45.93
CA ILE A 7 -17.97 -3.74 46.30
C ILE A 7 -17.03 -3.17 45.24
N ASP A 8 -16.06 -2.36 45.67
CA ASP A 8 -15.06 -1.77 44.79
C ASP A 8 -14.23 -2.87 44.11
N ALA A 9 -14.07 -2.75 42.79
CA ALA A 9 -13.34 -3.71 41.96
C ALA A 9 -11.85 -3.84 42.35
N ASN A 10 -11.29 -2.82 43.01
CA ASN A 10 -9.90 -2.79 43.46
C ASN A 10 -9.63 -3.67 44.69
N LEU A 11 -10.67 -4.16 45.38
CA LEU A 11 -10.52 -4.94 46.62
C LEU A 11 -10.15 -6.43 46.41
N GLY A 12 -10.07 -6.88 45.14
CA GLY A 12 -9.69 -8.23 44.76
C GLY A 12 -10.83 -9.26 44.88
N GLN A 13 -10.89 -10.19 43.93
CA GLN A 13 -12.04 -11.09 43.77
C GLN A 13 -12.31 -12.01 44.96
N ALA A 14 -11.27 -12.50 45.64
CA ALA A 14 -11.42 -13.40 46.79
C ALA A 14 -12.06 -12.71 48.00
N ARG A 15 -11.62 -11.48 48.33
CA ARG A 15 -12.19 -10.70 49.44
C ARG A 15 -13.61 -10.25 49.14
N ALA A 16 -13.87 -9.83 47.90
CA ALA A 16 -15.20 -9.46 47.44
C ALA A 16 -16.20 -10.64 47.57
N TYR A 17 -15.78 -11.85 47.17
CA TYR A 17 -16.61 -13.05 47.30
C TYR A 17 -16.90 -13.41 48.76
N MET A 18 -15.90 -13.37 49.64
CA MET A 18 -16.08 -13.62 51.07
C MET A 18 -17.02 -12.60 51.71
N ALA A 19 -16.85 -11.31 51.42
CA ALA A 19 -17.70 -10.25 51.95
C ALA A 19 -19.15 -10.39 51.47
N LYS A 20 -19.38 -10.65 50.17
CA LYS A 20 -20.74 -10.86 49.63
C LYS A 20 -21.43 -12.07 50.29
N THR A 21 -20.69 -13.16 50.49
CA THR A 21 -21.23 -14.40 51.08
C THR A 21 -21.55 -14.23 52.57
N LEU A 22 -20.63 -13.65 53.35
CA LEU A 22 -20.80 -13.48 54.80
C LEU A 22 -21.84 -12.42 55.13
N LEU A 23 -21.85 -11.29 54.43
CA LEU A 23 -22.88 -10.26 54.61
C LEU A 23 -24.24 -10.75 54.13
N GLY A 24 -24.31 -11.51 53.03
CA GLY A 24 -25.55 -12.13 52.58
C GLY A 24 -26.16 -13.08 53.61
N ALA A 25 -25.32 -13.92 54.25
CA ALA A 25 -25.77 -14.82 55.31
C ALA A 25 -26.21 -14.07 56.58
N ALA A 26 -25.51 -12.99 56.94
CA ALA A 26 -25.83 -12.18 58.11
C ALA A 26 -27.06 -11.26 57.90
N ALA A 27 -27.37 -10.88 56.66
CA ALA A 27 -28.46 -9.97 56.31
C ALA A 27 -29.82 -10.45 56.81
N HIS A 28 -30.10 -11.75 56.72
CA HIS A 28 -31.36 -12.33 57.18
C HIS A 28 -31.55 -12.18 58.70
N LYS A 29 -30.47 -12.23 59.48
CA LYS A 29 -30.53 -12.01 60.93
C LYS A 29 -30.68 -10.53 61.30
N ALA A 30 -30.21 -9.62 60.43
CA ALA A 30 -30.30 -8.17 60.61
C ALA A 30 -31.61 -7.56 60.06
N ASN A 31 -32.57 -8.38 59.59
CA ASN A 31 -33.79 -7.94 58.90
C ASN A 31 -33.51 -7.05 57.65
N LEU A 32 -32.45 -7.39 56.91
CA LEU A 32 -32.07 -6.77 55.65
C LEU A 32 -32.27 -7.74 54.49
N GLU A 33 -32.80 -7.25 53.38
CA GLU A 33 -32.96 -8.03 52.15
C GLU A 33 -31.91 -7.55 51.14
N ILE A 34 -30.95 -8.40 50.79
CA ILE A 34 -29.92 -8.05 49.81
C ILE A 34 -30.52 -8.13 48.41
N ILE A 35 -30.44 -7.04 47.66
CA ILE A 35 -30.91 -6.94 46.29
C ILE A 35 -29.79 -6.48 45.35
N ASP A 36 -29.87 -6.87 44.08
CA ASP A 36 -28.89 -6.47 43.07
C ASP A 36 -29.35 -5.25 42.23
N ASN A 37 -30.63 -4.86 42.31
CA ASN A 37 -31.16 -3.70 41.59
C ASN A 37 -30.98 -2.40 42.40
N PRO A 38 -30.17 -1.43 41.94
CA PRO A 38 -29.97 -0.20 42.68
C PRO A 38 -31.24 0.60 42.89
N ASN A 39 -32.18 0.57 41.94
CA ASN A 39 -33.38 1.42 41.96
C ASN A 39 -34.33 1.10 43.12
N ASP A 40 -34.39 -0.18 43.52
CA ASP A 40 -35.28 -0.66 44.59
C ASP A 40 -34.63 -0.62 45.99
N ALA A 41 -33.39 -0.12 46.08
CA ALA A 41 -32.63 -0.11 47.32
C ALA A 41 -33.00 1.08 48.22
N GLU A 42 -33.22 0.81 49.49
CA GLU A 42 -33.42 1.83 50.54
C GLU A 42 -32.10 2.20 51.22
N LEU A 43 -31.19 1.22 51.32
CA LEU A 43 -29.86 1.32 51.91
C LEU A 43 -28.82 0.82 50.90
N ALA A 44 -27.72 1.53 50.71
CA ALA A 44 -26.57 1.04 49.96
C ALA A 44 -25.34 0.97 50.86
N ILE A 45 -24.71 -0.21 50.91
CA ILE A 45 -23.48 -0.45 51.65
C ILE A 45 -22.36 -0.56 50.63
N VAL A 46 -21.40 0.35 50.72
CA VAL A 46 -20.24 0.42 49.84
C VAL A 46 -19.03 -0.11 50.59
N LEU A 47 -18.42 -1.18 50.06
CA LEU A 47 -17.14 -1.70 50.52
C LEU A 47 -16.04 -1.14 49.61
N GLY A 48 -15.23 -0.23 50.14
CA GLY A 48 -14.21 0.48 49.37
C GLY A 48 -13.57 1.63 50.13
N GLU A 49 -12.70 2.38 49.46
CA GLU A 49 -12.03 3.56 50.04
C GLU A 49 -12.80 4.85 49.78
N SER A 50 -13.74 4.87 48.82
CA SER A 50 -14.54 6.03 48.47
C SER A 50 -15.96 5.63 48.07
N LEU A 51 -16.90 6.58 48.18
CA LEU A 51 -18.26 6.39 47.70
C LEU A 51 -18.29 6.49 46.17
N PRO A 52 -19.03 5.60 45.47
CA PRO A 52 -19.16 5.67 44.02
C PRO A 52 -19.90 6.95 43.63
N ASN A 53 -19.53 7.53 42.49
CA ASN A 53 -20.25 8.66 41.90
C ASN A 53 -21.45 8.13 41.09
N ASP A 54 -22.48 7.67 41.79
CA ASP A 54 -23.66 7.04 41.19
C ASP A 54 -24.94 7.82 41.51
N ASN A 55 -25.54 8.38 40.46
CA ASN A 55 -26.80 9.13 40.55
C ASN A 55 -27.98 8.24 41.00
N ALA A 56 -27.91 6.92 40.83
CA ALA A 56 -28.95 5.99 41.29
C ALA A 56 -29.01 5.88 42.82
N LEU A 57 -27.97 6.33 43.53
CA LEU A 57 -27.89 6.38 44.99
C LEU A 57 -28.41 7.69 45.58
N ASN A 58 -28.77 8.67 44.75
CA ASN A 58 -29.18 10.00 45.19
C ASN A 58 -30.46 9.94 46.03
N GLY A 59 -30.42 10.49 47.25
CA GLY A 59 -31.52 10.43 48.21
C GLY A 59 -31.64 9.13 49.01
N LYS A 60 -30.80 8.12 48.73
CA LYS A 60 -30.77 6.86 49.49
C LYS A 60 -29.81 6.95 50.67
N LYS A 61 -30.02 6.11 51.68
CA LYS A 61 -29.08 6.00 52.80
C LYS A 61 -27.86 5.22 52.33
N VAL A 62 -26.67 5.82 52.41
CA VAL A 62 -25.43 5.18 51.98
C VAL A 62 -24.44 5.13 53.14
N TRP A 63 -23.72 4.02 53.25
CA TRP A 63 -22.66 3.85 54.22
C TRP A 63 -21.42 3.26 53.57
N LEU A 64 -20.27 3.89 53.79
CA LEU A 64 -18.96 3.41 53.36
C LEU A 64 -18.34 2.61 54.52
N GLY A 65 -18.03 1.34 54.27
CA GLY A 65 -17.49 0.45 55.27
C GLY A 65 -16.23 -0.29 54.80
N ASP A 66 -15.36 -0.60 55.74
CA ASP A 66 -14.15 -1.38 55.49
C ASP A 66 -14.45 -2.87 55.27
N ILE A 67 -13.86 -3.45 54.22
CA ILE A 67 -14.09 -4.86 53.86
C ILE A 67 -13.49 -5.83 54.88
N GLY A 68 -12.40 -5.47 55.56
CA GLY A 68 -11.80 -6.30 56.60
C GLY A 68 -12.75 -6.49 57.78
N ARG A 69 -13.40 -5.39 58.20
CA ARG A 69 -14.43 -5.42 59.25
C ARG A 69 -15.71 -6.14 58.81
N ALA A 70 -16.11 -5.98 57.55
CA ALA A 70 -17.26 -6.68 56.98
C ALA A 70 -17.10 -8.21 57.00
N VAL A 71 -15.87 -8.69 56.78
CA VAL A 71 -15.54 -10.13 56.82
C VAL A 71 -15.38 -10.63 58.25
N ALA A 72 -14.73 -9.86 59.14
CA ALA A 72 -14.46 -10.27 60.51
C ALA A 72 -15.71 -10.29 61.41
N HIS A 73 -16.59 -9.29 61.26
CA HIS A 73 -17.77 -9.10 62.13
C HIS A 73 -19.02 -8.68 61.34
N PRO A 74 -19.56 -9.55 60.47
CA PRO A 74 -20.62 -9.20 59.51
C PRO A 74 -21.93 -8.74 60.17
N GLU A 75 -22.34 -9.32 61.30
CA GLU A 75 -23.59 -8.95 61.99
C GLU A 75 -23.51 -7.54 62.61
N LEU A 76 -22.39 -7.23 63.28
CA LEU A 76 -22.14 -5.89 63.85
C LEU A 76 -22.00 -4.85 62.74
N PHE A 77 -21.31 -5.21 61.66
CA PHE A 77 -21.13 -4.34 60.49
C PHE A 77 -22.45 -3.92 59.85
N LEU A 78 -23.40 -4.87 59.69
CA LEU A 78 -24.72 -4.56 59.15
C LEU A 78 -25.58 -3.71 60.09
N SER A 79 -25.44 -3.89 61.41
CA SER A 79 -26.09 -3.06 62.41
C SER A 79 -25.58 -1.61 62.37
N GLU A 80 -24.26 -1.43 62.30
CA GLU A 80 -23.61 -0.13 62.16
C GLU A 80 -23.98 0.55 60.83
N ALA A 81 -24.03 -0.20 59.73
CA ALA A 81 -24.48 0.31 58.45
C ALA A 81 -25.90 0.88 58.54
N LYS A 82 -26.80 0.20 59.26
CA LYS A 82 -28.18 0.64 59.42
C LYS A 82 -28.32 1.89 60.29
N SER A 83 -27.48 2.04 61.32
CA SER A 83 -27.51 3.19 62.24
C SER A 83 -26.79 4.42 61.71
N HIS A 84 -25.70 4.25 60.95
CA HIS A 84 -24.81 5.33 60.53
C HIS A 84 -24.89 5.69 59.05
N ALA A 85 -25.75 5.03 58.26
CA ALA A 85 -25.95 5.43 56.88
C ALA A 85 -26.55 6.84 56.79
N THR A 86 -25.93 7.68 55.96
CA THR A 86 -26.33 9.06 55.74
C THR A 86 -27.00 9.23 54.39
N PRO A 87 -27.92 10.20 54.21
CA PRO A 87 -28.49 10.48 52.91
C PRO A 87 -27.38 10.87 51.93
N TYR A 88 -27.28 10.13 50.83
CA TYR A 88 -26.28 10.41 49.80
C TYR A 88 -26.79 11.47 48.83
N SER A 89 -25.97 12.47 48.60
CA SER A 89 -26.12 13.40 47.49
C SER A 89 -24.94 13.22 46.56
N ALA A 90 -25.20 12.87 45.30
CA ALA A 90 -24.14 12.77 44.30
C ALA A 90 -23.45 14.14 44.18
N PRO A 91 -22.11 14.21 44.16
CA PRO A 91 -21.41 15.46 43.89
C PRO A 91 -21.96 16.08 42.62
N ALA A 92 -22.34 17.36 42.65
CA ALA A 92 -22.90 18.06 41.49
C ALA A 92 -21.99 17.80 40.28
N ALA A 93 -22.53 17.09 39.28
CA ALA A 93 -21.80 16.78 38.07
C ALA A 93 -21.27 18.10 37.50
N ALA A 94 -19.94 18.25 37.48
CA ALA A 94 -19.32 19.25 36.63
C ALA A 94 -19.91 19.03 35.24
N ALA A 95 -20.52 20.07 34.69
CA ALA A 95 -21.24 20.02 33.43
C ALA A 95 -20.41 19.22 32.40
N PRO A 96 -21.00 18.25 31.68
CA PRO A 96 -20.25 17.51 30.68
C PRO A 96 -19.70 18.53 29.70
N ALA A 97 -18.37 18.61 29.62
CA ALA A 97 -17.69 19.35 28.58
C ALA A 97 -18.27 18.88 27.23
N ALA A 98 -18.66 19.86 26.41
CA ALA A 98 -19.41 19.69 25.17
C ALA A 98 -19.08 18.40 24.40
N SER A 99 -20.02 17.45 24.35
CA SER A 99 -19.99 16.37 23.36
C SER A 99 -20.81 16.79 22.16
N GLY A 100 -20.13 17.27 21.12
CA GLY A 100 -20.73 17.41 19.80
C GLY A 100 -20.99 16.03 19.20
N GLY A 101 -22.25 15.75 18.84
CA GLY A 101 -22.70 14.63 17.98
C GLY A 101 -22.26 13.20 18.36
N PRO A 102 -22.82 12.16 17.71
CA PRO A 102 -22.24 10.82 17.76
C PRO A 102 -20.87 10.85 17.04
N LYS A 103 -19.79 10.52 17.76
CA LYS A 103 -18.45 10.43 17.17
C LYS A 103 -18.42 9.37 16.07
N ARG A 104 -17.94 9.74 14.89
CA ARG A 104 -17.70 8.84 13.75
C ARG A 104 -16.26 8.39 13.74
N VAL A 105 -16.05 7.11 14.02
CA VAL A 105 -14.73 6.49 14.09
C VAL A 105 -14.56 5.54 12.91
N VAL A 106 -13.43 5.65 12.23
CA VAL A 106 -13.01 4.65 11.25
C VAL A 106 -11.78 3.94 11.81
N ALA A 107 -11.72 2.61 11.68
CA ALA A 107 -10.60 1.85 12.20
C ALA A 107 -10.03 0.88 11.16
N VAL A 108 -8.73 0.63 11.25
CA VAL A 108 -8.03 -0.36 10.42
C VAL A 108 -7.38 -1.38 11.35
N THR A 109 -7.66 -2.67 11.13
CA THR A 109 -6.98 -3.75 11.84
C THR A 109 -6.10 -4.57 10.92
N ALA A 110 -4.88 -4.90 11.35
CA ALA A 110 -3.95 -5.69 10.55
C ALA A 110 -2.91 -6.41 11.42
N CYS A 111 -2.95 -7.75 11.48
CA CYS A 111 -1.90 -8.55 12.10
C CYS A 111 -1.07 -9.30 11.04
N PRO A 112 0.18 -9.75 11.33
CA PRO A 112 1.08 -10.26 10.31
C PRO A 112 0.54 -11.48 9.58
N THR A 113 -0.12 -12.37 10.31
CA THR A 113 -0.77 -13.56 9.74
C THR A 113 -2.15 -13.25 9.17
N GLY A 114 -2.83 -12.21 9.65
CA GLY A 114 -4.16 -11.81 9.20
C GLY A 114 -5.29 -12.79 9.54
N VAL A 115 -5.03 -13.84 10.34
CA VAL A 115 -5.99 -14.96 10.53
C VAL A 115 -6.93 -14.75 11.71
N ALA A 116 -6.42 -14.35 12.88
CA ALA A 116 -7.22 -14.27 14.12
C ALA A 116 -7.24 -12.85 14.70
N HIS A 117 -6.08 -12.35 15.15
CA HIS A 117 -6.01 -11.05 15.85
C HIS A 117 -6.58 -9.87 15.03
N THR A 118 -6.51 -9.93 13.69
CA THR A 118 -7.12 -8.89 12.82
C THR A 118 -8.63 -8.81 13.02
N PHE A 119 -9.33 -9.95 12.93
CA PHE A 119 -10.78 -10.01 13.06
C PHE A 119 -11.23 -9.86 14.51
N MET A 120 -10.52 -10.46 15.45
CA MET A 120 -10.83 -10.34 16.87
C MET A 120 -10.66 -8.91 17.38
N ALA A 121 -9.59 -8.21 16.96
CA ALA A 121 -9.42 -6.80 17.30
C ALA A 121 -10.51 -5.92 16.68
N ALA A 122 -10.95 -6.25 15.45
CA ALA A 122 -12.03 -5.52 14.80
C ALA A 122 -13.36 -5.69 15.56
N GLU A 123 -13.72 -6.93 15.90
CA GLU A 123 -14.92 -7.23 16.69
C GLU A 123 -14.88 -6.58 18.08
N ALA A 124 -13.70 -6.57 18.73
CA ALA A 124 -13.51 -5.91 20.01
C ALA A 124 -13.74 -4.39 19.90
N ILE A 125 -13.13 -3.73 18.91
CA ILE A 125 -13.31 -2.30 18.63
C ILE A 125 -14.79 -1.99 18.33
N GLU A 126 -15.44 -2.78 17.47
CA GLU A 126 -16.86 -2.60 17.13
C GLU A 126 -17.77 -2.72 18.34
N THR A 127 -17.51 -3.72 19.19
CA THR A 127 -18.29 -3.97 20.39
C THR A 127 -18.15 -2.84 21.39
N GLU A 128 -16.92 -2.34 21.61
CA GLU A 128 -16.66 -1.28 22.57
C GLU A 128 -17.16 0.09 22.08
N ALA A 129 -17.00 0.41 20.79
CA ALA A 129 -17.53 1.63 20.20
C ALA A 129 -19.07 1.69 20.28
N LYS A 130 -19.76 0.55 20.05
CA LYS A 130 -21.22 0.46 20.22
C LYS A 130 -21.65 0.74 21.66
N LYS A 131 -20.94 0.24 22.66
CA LYS A 131 -21.22 0.56 24.08
C LYS A 131 -21.10 2.05 24.40
N ARG A 132 -20.21 2.75 23.70
CA ARG A 132 -19.95 4.19 23.84
C ARG A 132 -20.91 5.07 23.02
N GLY A 133 -21.80 4.48 22.23
CA GLY A 133 -22.69 5.20 21.32
C GLY A 133 -21.97 5.82 20.12
N TRP A 134 -20.78 5.34 19.76
CA TRP A 134 -20.04 5.81 18.60
C TRP A 134 -20.48 5.05 17.35
N TRP A 135 -20.52 5.76 16.21
CA TRP A 135 -20.56 5.08 14.93
C TRP A 135 -19.15 4.61 14.61
N VAL A 136 -18.99 3.33 14.28
CA VAL A 136 -17.69 2.79 13.89
C VAL A 136 -17.79 1.94 12.65
N LYS A 137 -16.77 2.07 11.78
CA LYS A 137 -16.52 1.13 10.71
C LYS A 137 -15.08 0.63 10.78
N VAL A 138 -14.92 -0.69 10.83
CA VAL A 138 -13.60 -1.31 10.91
C VAL A 138 -13.27 -2.02 9.60
N GLU A 139 -12.24 -1.53 8.92
CA GLU A 139 -11.62 -2.20 7.78
C GLU A 139 -10.63 -3.25 8.28
N THR A 140 -10.84 -4.50 7.89
CA THR A 140 -9.97 -5.63 8.26
C THR A 140 -8.99 -5.90 7.13
N ARG A 141 -7.68 -5.88 7.42
CA ARG A 141 -6.61 -6.26 6.48
C ARG A 141 -6.11 -7.65 6.83
N GLY A 142 -6.99 -8.63 6.64
CA GLY A 142 -6.78 -10.02 7.04
C GLY A 142 -6.14 -10.88 5.96
N SER A 143 -5.98 -12.17 6.28
CA SER A 143 -5.42 -13.17 5.37
C SER A 143 -6.30 -13.39 4.12
N VAL A 144 -7.60 -13.13 4.22
CA VAL A 144 -8.58 -13.18 3.11
C VAL A 144 -8.61 -11.90 2.25
N GLY A 145 -7.76 -10.92 2.57
CA GLY A 145 -7.73 -9.59 1.93
C GLY A 145 -8.46 -8.52 2.74
N ALA A 146 -8.68 -7.36 2.11
CA ALA A 146 -9.40 -6.25 2.71
C ALA A 146 -10.91 -6.55 2.85
N GLY A 147 -11.41 -6.61 4.08
CA GLY A 147 -12.83 -6.70 4.41
C GLY A 147 -13.38 -5.38 4.92
N ASN A 148 -14.65 -5.09 4.62
CA ASN A 148 -15.38 -3.89 5.08
C ASN A 148 -14.63 -2.57 4.77
N ALA A 149 -14.15 -2.42 3.54
CA ALA A 149 -13.35 -1.26 3.13
C ALA A 149 -14.03 0.08 3.43
N ILE A 150 -13.27 1.02 4.00
CA ILE A 150 -13.72 2.37 4.33
C ILE A 150 -13.72 3.24 3.06
N THR A 151 -14.84 3.89 2.75
CA THR A 151 -15.05 4.72 1.56
C THR A 151 -14.56 6.16 1.76
N PRO A 152 -14.31 6.93 0.68
CA PRO A 152 -13.90 8.33 0.80
C PRO A 152 -14.90 9.22 1.55
N GLU A 153 -16.20 8.96 1.40
CA GLU A 153 -17.26 9.69 2.11
C GLU A 153 -17.18 9.43 3.62
N GLU A 154 -16.96 8.16 4.01
CA GLU A 154 -16.79 7.79 5.41
C GLU A 154 -15.50 8.34 6.02
N VAL A 155 -14.44 8.51 5.22
CA VAL A 155 -13.21 9.21 5.64
C VAL A 155 -13.50 10.70 5.86
N ALA A 156 -14.22 11.35 4.96
CA ALA A 156 -14.52 12.78 5.06
C ALA A 156 -15.41 13.10 6.27
N GLU A 157 -16.26 12.16 6.67
CA GLU A 157 -17.16 12.27 7.82
C GLU A 157 -16.54 11.76 9.13
N ALA A 158 -15.32 11.21 9.11
CA ALA A 158 -14.68 10.63 10.29
C ALA A 158 -14.06 11.70 11.20
N ASP A 159 -14.38 11.61 12.50
CA ASP A 159 -13.79 12.44 13.55
C ASP A 159 -12.46 11.89 14.07
N LEU A 160 -12.26 10.56 13.95
CA LEU A 160 -11.11 9.85 14.52
C LEU A 160 -10.77 8.59 13.72
N VAL A 161 -9.48 8.37 13.51
CA VAL A 161 -8.94 7.16 12.87
C VAL A 161 -8.18 6.31 13.89
N ILE A 162 -8.57 5.05 14.06
CA ILE A 162 -7.88 4.08 14.93
C ILE A 162 -7.17 3.03 14.07
N VAL A 163 -5.84 2.95 14.16
CA VAL A 163 -5.04 1.96 13.43
C VAL A 163 -4.50 0.93 14.41
N ALA A 164 -5.14 -0.22 14.51
CA ALA A 164 -4.63 -1.37 15.26
C ALA A 164 -3.86 -2.30 14.31
N ALA A 165 -2.58 -2.02 14.07
CA ALA A 165 -1.80 -2.70 13.05
C ALA A 165 -0.38 -3.06 13.52
N ASP A 166 -0.03 -4.34 13.40
CA ASP A 166 1.30 -4.90 13.67
C ASP A 166 2.15 -5.03 12.39
N ILE A 167 1.63 -4.56 11.27
CA ILE A 167 2.30 -4.48 9.96
C ILE A 167 2.10 -3.09 9.36
N GLU A 168 2.88 -2.75 8.33
CA GLU A 168 2.58 -1.57 7.52
C GLU A 168 1.30 -1.76 6.70
N VAL A 169 0.50 -0.70 6.67
CA VAL A 169 -0.76 -0.60 5.96
C VAL A 169 -0.81 0.75 5.26
N ASP A 170 -1.46 0.80 4.09
CA ASP A 170 -1.66 2.07 3.37
C ASP A 170 -2.69 2.93 4.12
N LEU A 171 -2.21 4.04 4.67
CA LEU A 171 -2.99 5.01 5.44
C LEU A 171 -3.10 6.36 4.74
N ALA A 172 -2.65 6.47 3.48
CA ALA A 172 -2.61 7.74 2.76
C ALA A 172 -3.99 8.40 2.65
N LYS A 173 -5.06 7.60 2.59
CA LYS A 173 -6.45 8.07 2.57
C LYS A 173 -6.87 8.82 3.83
N PHE A 174 -6.15 8.68 4.95
CA PHE A 174 -6.46 9.34 6.22
C PHE A 174 -5.60 10.58 6.49
N ALA A 175 -4.94 11.11 5.46
CA ALA A 175 -4.10 12.30 5.60
C ALA A 175 -4.90 13.50 6.17
N GLY A 176 -4.36 14.12 7.22
CA GLY A 176 -4.95 15.27 7.91
C GLY A 176 -5.92 14.92 9.04
N LEU A 177 -6.41 13.68 9.13
CA LEU A 177 -7.34 13.27 10.19
C LEU A 177 -6.60 12.94 11.50
N PRO A 178 -7.21 13.19 12.68
CA PRO A 178 -6.70 12.72 13.95
C PRO A 178 -6.58 11.19 13.95
N MET A 179 -5.37 10.69 14.16
CA MET A 179 -5.05 9.27 14.10
C MET A 179 -4.38 8.80 15.38
N TYR A 180 -4.83 7.64 15.86
CA TYR A 180 -4.19 6.88 16.93
C TYR A 180 -3.74 5.51 16.42
N ARG A 181 -2.49 5.13 16.67
CA ARG A 181 -1.93 3.85 16.25
C ARG A 181 -1.59 2.97 17.46
N THR A 182 -2.01 1.71 17.40
CA THR A 182 -1.74 0.67 18.40
C THR A 182 -1.51 -0.70 17.73
N SER A 183 -1.26 -1.74 18.53
CA SER A 183 -1.13 -3.13 18.09
C SER A 183 -2.47 -3.86 18.09
N THR A 184 -2.62 -4.91 17.27
CA THR A 184 -3.85 -5.72 17.31
C THR A 184 -4.03 -6.43 18.66
N GLY A 185 -2.92 -6.81 19.30
CA GLY A 185 -2.93 -7.45 20.62
C GLY A 185 -3.45 -6.52 21.73
N LEU A 186 -3.05 -5.25 21.73
CA LEU A 186 -3.55 -4.26 22.70
C LEU A 186 -5.00 -3.88 22.41
N ALA A 187 -5.34 -3.65 21.14
CA ALA A 187 -6.72 -3.35 20.73
C ALA A 187 -7.70 -4.47 21.09
N LEU A 188 -7.25 -5.73 21.15
CA LEU A 188 -8.04 -6.88 21.57
C LEU A 188 -8.13 -7.02 23.11
N LYS A 189 -6.99 -6.91 23.82
CA LYS A 189 -6.95 -7.20 25.28
C LYS A 189 -7.34 -6.01 26.15
N LYS A 190 -7.14 -4.80 25.66
CA LYS A 190 -7.27 -3.54 26.39
C LYS A 190 -8.10 -2.51 25.60
N THR A 191 -9.13 -2.97 24.89
CA THR A 191 -9.90 -2.18 23.92
C THR A 191 -10.40 -0.85 24.48
N ALA A 192 -11.04 -0.84 25.66
CA ALA A 192 -11.54 0.39 26.28
C ALA A 192 -10.43 1.41 26.52
N GLN A 193 -9.31 0.97 27.10
CA GLN A 193 -8.15 1.82 27.36
C GLN A 193 -7.56 2.39 26.07
N GLU A 194 -7.48 1.58 25.01
CA GLU A 194 -6.93 2.04 23.73
C GLU A 194 -7.88 3.01 23.02
N LEU A 195 -9.20 2.87 23.15
CA LEU A 195 -10.18 3.84 22.66
C LEU A 195 -10.15 5.15 23.46
N ASP A 196 -9.91 5.08 24.78
CA ASP A 196 -9.74 6.27 25.62
C ASP A 196 -8.47 7.05 25.22
N LYS A 197 -7.35 6.34 25.05
CA LYS A 197 -6.11 6.92 24.52
C LYS A 197 -6.31 7.49 23.11
N ALA A 198 -7.06 6.80 22.25
CA ALA A 198 -7.32 7.31 20.91
C ALA A 198 -8.03 8.67 20.92
N VAL A 199 -8.92 8.91 21.89
CA VAL A 199 -9.57 10.22 22.03
C VAL A 199 -8.62 11.28 22.60
N ALA A 200 -7.69 10.90 23.48
CA ALA A 200 -6.80 11.83 24.17
C ALA A 200 -5.50 12.15 23.40
N GLU A 201 -4.95 11.18 22.66
CA GLU A 201 -3.60 11.19 22.11
C GLU A 201 -3.57 11.21 20.58
N ALA A 202 -4.72 11.14 19.89
CA ALA A 202 -4.73 11.18 18.44
C ALA A 202 -4.17 12.50 17.90
N THR A 203 -3.26 12.38 16.93
CA THR A 203 -2.63 13.54 16.28
C THR A 203 -2.92 13.52 14.78
N PRO A 204 -2.98 14.69 14.11
CA PRO A 204 -3.19 14.74 12.67
C PRO A 204 -2.13 13.93 11.93
N TYR A 205 -2.57 12.93 11.16
CA TYR A 205 -1.65 12.09 10.40
C TYR A 205 -1.16 12.81 9.14
N GLN A 206 0.15 12.81 8.90
CA GLN A 206 0.72 13.17 7.60
C GLN A 206 1.46 11.95 7.01
N PRO A 207 1.17 11.56 5.76
CA PRO A 207 1.94 10.52 5.09
C PRO A 207 3.42 10.89 5.01
N ALA A 208 4.30 9.99 5.43
CA ALA A 208 5.74 10.15 5.26
C ALA A 208 6.09 9.98 3.77
N GLY A 209 6.10 11.10 3.04
CA GLY A 209 6.44 11.14 1.61
C GLY A 209 5.62 12.19 0.89
N LYS A 210 6.23 13.34 0.59
CA LYS A 210 5.68 14.30 -0.40
C LYS A 210 5.64 13.63 -1.77
N ALA A 211 4.57 12.91 -2.06
CA ALA A 211 4.03 12.78 -3.40
C ALA A 211 2.62 13.35 -3.33
N SER A 212 2.47 14.59 -3.80
CA SER A 212 1.18 15.19 -4.05
C SER A 212 0.46 14.35 -5.11
N GLN A 213 -0.32 13.38 -4.69
CA GLN A 213 -1.54 13.03 -5.41
C GLN A 213 -2.61 13.94 -4.83
N ALA A 214 -2.69 15.16 -5.38
CA ALA A 214 -3.86 15.97 -5.24
C ALA A 214 -5.07 15.11 -5.66
N ALA A 215 -5.98 14.91 -4.71
CA ALA A 215 -7.30 14.37 -4.96
C ALA A 215 -7.94 15.21 -6.07
N THR A 216 -7.93 14.68 -7.28
CA THR A 216 -8.82 15.15 -8.34
C THR A 216 -9.95 14.14 -8.38
N GLU A 217 -11.03 14.48 -7.69
CA GLU A 217 -12.30 13.78 -7.80
C GLU A 217 -12.81 13.83 -9.24
N GLY A 218 -13.48 12.74 -9.64
CA GLY A 218 -14.36 12.76 -10.81
C GLY A 218 -13.81 12.13 -12.09
N LYS A 219 -13.53 10.82 -12.07
CA LYS A 219 -13.78 9.97 -13.26
C LYS A 219 -14.11 8.52 -12.85
N LYS A 220 -15.38 8.18 -13.05
CA LYS A 220 -16.00 6.84 -12.94
C LYS A 220 -15.10 5.72 -13.47
N GLU A 221 -14.86 4.71 -12.64
CA GLU A 221 -14.71 3.26 -12.93
C GLU A 221 -13.81 2.76 -14.09
N SER A 222 -13.20 3.60 -14.92
CA SER A 222 -12.40 3.15 -16.08
C SER A 222 -10.93 2.87 -15.75
N ALA A 223 -10.51 3.00 -14.48
CA ALA A 223 -9.10 2.93 -14.06
C ALA A 223 -8.74 1.67 -13.24
N GLY A 224 -9.67 0.73 -13.03
CA GLY A 224 -9.41 -0.48 -12.22
C GLY A 224 -8.34 -1.39 -12.83
N ALA A 225 -8.59 -1.92 -14.04
CA ALA A 225 -7.66 -2.82 -14.72
C ALA A 225 -6.30 -2.17 -14.99
N TYR A 226 -6.29 -0.89 -15.39
CA TYR A 226 -5.05 -0.15 -15.61
C TYR A 226 -4.20 -0.03 -14.34
N ARG A 227 -4.83 0.28 -13.20
CA ARG A 227 -4.14 0.33 -11.89
C ARG A 227 -3.55 -1.03 -11.53
N HIS A 228 -4.30 -2.11 -11.74
CA HIS A 228 -3.82 -3.47 -11.46
C HIS A 228 -2.60 -3.82 -12.30
N LEU A 229 -2.64 -3.50 -13.60
CA LEU A 229 -1.52 -3.71 -14.51
C LEU A 229 -0.27 -2.91 -14.08
N LEU A 230 -0.44 -1.62 -13.76
CA LEU A 230 0.66 -0.76 -13.31
C LEU A 230 1.27 -1.22 -11.99
N THR A 231 0.46 -1.81 -11.10
CA THR A 231 0.95 -2.41 -9.86
C THR A 231 1.88 -3.57 -10.19
N GLY A 232 1.43 -4.51 -11.02
CA GLY A 232 2.27 -5.61 -11.49
C GLY A 232 3.58 -5.16 -12.12
N VAL A 233 3.52 -4.20 -13.05
CA VAL A 233 4.71 -3.64 -13.71
C VAL A 233 5.67 -3.05 -12.67
N SER A 234 5.17 -2.24 -11.73
CA SER A 234 6.02 -1.57 -10.74
C SER A 234 6.77 -2.55 -9.83
N TYR A 235 6.12 -3.65 -9.40
CA TYR A 235 6.77 -4.68 -8.59
C TYR A 235 7.69 -5.61 -9.41
N MET A 236 7.49 -5.70 -10.73
CA MET A 236 8.37 -6.41 -11.64
C MET A 236 9.67 -5.64 -11.92
N LEU A 237 9.63 -4.29 -11.95
CA LEU A 237 10.79 -3.44 -12.30
C LEU A 237 12.07 -3.77 -11.53
N PRO A 238 12.08 -3.94 -10.20
CA PRO A 238 13.31 -4.27 -9.47
C PRO A 238 13.97 -5.58 -9.95
N MET A 239 13.18 -6.58 -10.33
CA MET A 239 13.69 -7.86 -10.87
C MET A 239 14.38 -7.65 -12.21
N VAL A 240 13.82 -6.78 -13.05
CA VAL A 240 14.36 -6.42 -14.36
C VAL A 240 15.68 -5.66 -14.22
N VAL A 241 15.76 -4.73 -13.27
CA VAL A 241 16.98 -3.97 -12.98
C VAL A 241 18.08 -4.89 -12.45
N ALA A 242 17.79 -5.68 -11.41
CA ALA A 242 18.75 -6.62 -10.84
C ALA A 242 19.21 -7.64 -11.90
N GLY A 243 18.27 -8.19 -12.67
CA GLY A 243 18.57 -9.17 -13.70
C GLY A 243 19.43 -8.61 -14.82
N GLY A 244 19.05 -7.44 -15.35
CA GLY A 244 19.76 -6.78 -16.44
C GLY A 244 21.18 -6.38 -16.05
N LEU A 245 21.37 -5.85 -14.83
CA LEU A 245 22.70 -5.47 -14.33
C LEU A 245 23.59 -6.70 -14.07
N CYS A 246 23.04 -7.82 -13.59
CA CYS A 246 23.82 -9.05 -13.44
C CYS A 246 24.23 -9.65 -14.80
N ILE A 247 23.34 -9.67 -15.79
CA ILE A 247 23.66 -10.07 -17.17
C ILE A 247 24.76 -9.17 -17.75
N ALA A 248 24.63 -7.86 -17.53
CA ALA A 248 25.62 -6.88 -17.94
C ALA A 248 27.01 -7.15 -17.37
N LEU A 249 27.09 -7.37 -16.06
CA LEU A 249 28.34 -7.69 -15.38
C LEU A 249 28.91 -9.04 -15.85
N SER A 250 28.07 -10.03 -16.16
CA SER A 250 28.51 -11.30 -16.74
C SER A 250 29.23 -11.09 -18.07
N PHE A 251 28.63 -10.31 -18.97
CA PHE A 251 29.20 -10.00 -20.28
C PHE A 251 30.43 -9.10 -20.24
N ALA A 252 30.69 -8.37 -19.14
CA ALA A 252 31.92 -7.61 -18.95
C ALA A 252 33.18 -8.52 -18.94
N PHE A 253 33.02 -9.81 -18.59
CA PHE A 253 34.09 -10.82 -18.70
C PHE A 253 34.22 -11.43 -20.11
N GLY A 254 33.36 -11.03 -21.05
CA GLY A 254 33.24 -11.59 -22.39
C GLY A 254 31.85 -12.19 -22.62
N ILE A 255 31.30 -12.04 -23.83
CA ILE A 255 29.92 -12.45 -24.16
C ILE A 255 29.72 -13.95 -23.95
N GLU A 256 30.74 -14.78 -24.18
CA GLU A 256 30.64 -16.23 -24.00
C GLU A 256 31.25 -16.73 -22.70
N ALA A 257 31.79 -15.84 -21.85
CA ALA A 257 32.46 -16.23 -20.60
C ALA A 257 31.52 -16.98 -19.65
N PHE A 258 30.23 -16.68 -19.70
CA PHE A 258 29.20 -17.36 -18.91
C PHE A 258 29.02 -18.84 -19.28
N LYS A 259 29.52 -19.30 -20.44
CA LYS A 259 29.43 -20.70 -20.86
C LYS A 259 30.39 -21.61 -20.09
N VAL A 260 31.41 -21.04 -19.45
CA VAL A 260 32.36 -21.78 -18.60
C VAL A 260 31.72 -21.95 -17.22
N PRO A 261 31.35 -23.19 -16.82
CA PRO A 261 30.72 -23.43 -15.53
C PRO A 261 31.60 -22.97 -14.36
N ASP A 262 30.98 -22.69 -13.22
CA ASP A 262 31.64 -22.31 -11.95
C ASP A 262 32.48 -21.02 -11.98
N THR A 263 32.36 -20.22 -13.04
CA THR A 263 32.97 -18.88 -13.12
C THR A 263 32.05 -17.81 -12.53
N LEU A 264 32.63 -16.67 -12.12
CA LEU A 264 31.85 -15.51 -11.73
C LEU A 264 30.91 -15.04 -12.86
N ALA A 265 31.36 -15.11 -14.12
CA ALA A 265 30.53 -14.77 -15.27
C ALA A 265 29.30 -15.69 -15.39
N ALA A 266 29.48 -17.00 -15.21
CA ALA A 266 28.37 -17.96 -15.21
C ALA A 266 27.42 -17.73 -14.02
N ALA A 267 27.96 -17.48 -12.82
CA ALA A 267 27.16 -17.16 -11.64
C ALA A 267 26.32 -15.90 -11.83
N LEU A 268 26.91 -14.83 -12.38
CA LEU A 268 26.22 -13.58 -12.71
C LEU A 268 25.12 -13.78 -13.75
N MET A 269 25.37 -14.60 -14.78
CA MET A 269 24.36 -14.96 -15.77
C MET A 269 23.21 -15.77 -15.16
N GLN A 270 23.52 -16.70 -14.26
CA GLN A 270 22.52 -17.51 -13.57
C GLN A 270 21.65 -16.66 -12.63
N ILE A 271 22.25 -15.72 -11.89
CA ILE A 271 21.52 -14.75 -11.07
C ILE A 271 20.63 -13.89 -11.96
N GLY A 272 21.18 -13.33 -13.03
CA GLY A 272 20.49 -12.36 -13.86
C GLY A 272 19.47 -12.97 -14.81
N GLY A 273 19.95 -13.72 -15.79
CA GLY A 273 19.12 -14.35 -16.82
C GLY A 273 18.35 -15.57 -16.32
N GLY A 274 19.05 -16.48 -15.61
CA GLY A 274 18.48 -17.75 -15.17
C GLY A 274 17.44 -17.62 -14.05
N SER A 275 17.56 -16.59 -13.20
CA SER A 275 16.71 -16.43 -12.01
C SER A 275 15.87 -15.15 -12.05
N ALA A 276 16.50 -13.97 -12.09
CA ALA A 276 15.78 -12.71 -11.98
C ALA A 276 14.85 -12.43 -13.17
N PHE A 277 15.31 -12.66 -14.41
CA PHE A 277 14.47 -12.52 -15.60
C PHE A 277 13.39 -13.59 -15.71
N ALA A 278 13.69 -14.83 -15.28
CA ALA A 278 12.69 -15.90 -15.23
C ALA A 278 11.51 -15.55 -14.31
N LEU A 279 11.77 -14.80 -13.23
CA LEU A 279 10.76 -14.34 -12.28
C LEU A 279 9.99 -13.09 -12.73
N MET A 280 10.40 -12.41 -13.80
CA MET A 280 9.79 -11.17 -14.27
C MET A 280 8.27 -11.30 -14.53
N VAL A 281 7.89 -12.24 -15.40
CA VAL A 281 6.48 -12.49 -15.75
C VAL A 281 5.68 -13.08 -14.57
N PRO A 282 6.21 -14.02 -13.76
CA PRO A 282 5.60 -14.44 -12.51
C PRO A 282 5.30 -13.30 -11.56
N VAL A 283 6.27 -12.43 -11.29
CA VAL A 283 6.12 -11.29 -10.37
C VAL A 283 5.07 -10.32 -10.91
N LEU A 284 5.11 -10.01 -12.21
CA LEU A 284 4.06 -9.22 -12.88
C LEU A 284 2.67 -9.82 -12.62
N ALA A 285 2.46 -11.09 -12.96
CA ALA A 285 1.18 -11.77 -12.82
C ALA A 285 0.72 -11.86 -11.35
N GLY A 286 1.64 -12.20 -10.45
CA GLY A 286 1.43 -12.27 -9.01
C GLY A 286 0.98 -10.94 -8.43
N TYR A 287 1.64 -9.83 -8.79
CA TYR A 287 1.28 -8.51 -8.27
C TYR A 287 0.06 -7.87 -8.95
N ILE A 288 -0.27 -8.25 -10.19
CA ILE A 288 -1.60 -7.98 -10.77
C ILE A 288 -2.67 -8.67 -9.91
N ALA A 289 -2.51 -9.97 -9.65
CA ALA A 289 -3.47 -10.74 -8.86
C ALA A 289 -3.58 -10.22 -7.43
N PHE A 290 -2.45 -9.87 -6.81
CA PHE A 290 -2.38 -9.23 -5.50
C PHE A 290 -3.15 -7.91 -5.46
N SER A 291 -3.00 -7.07 -6.48
CA SER A 291 -3.71 -5.79 -6.51
C SER A 291 -5.24 -5.93 -6.61
N ILE A 292 -5.75 -7.11 -6.99
CA ILE A 292 -7.17 -7.43 -7.13
C ILE A 292 -7.72 -8.13 -5.87
N ALA A 293 -6.96 -9.07 -5.31
CA ALA A 293 -7.41 -10.00 -4.26
C ALA A 293 -6.51 -10.02 -3.01
N ASP A 294 -5.60 -9.05 -2.86
CA ASP A 294 -4.56 -9.00 -1.83
C ASP A 294 -3.71 -10.30 -1.80
N ARG A 295 -3.17 -10.66 -0.63
CA ARG A 295 -2.29 -11.81 -0.43
C ARG A 295 -2.82 -13.13 -1.03
N PRO A 296 -4.12 -13.47 -0.94
CA PRO A 296 -4.68 -14.67 -1.59
C PRO A 296 -4.41 -14.79 -3.10
N GLY A 297 -4.30 -13.67 -3.82
CA GLY A 297 -4.06 -13.67 -5.26
C GLY A 297 -2.62 -13.99 -5.67
N LEU A 298 -1.64 -13.84 -4.76
CA LEU A 298 -0.21 -13.96 -5.10
C LEU A 298 0.16 -15.33 -5.65
N THR A 299 -0.15 -16.40 -4.91
CA THR A 299 0.20 -17.78 -5.28
C THR A 299 -0.35 -18.18 -6.65
N PRO A 300 -1.67 -18.07 -6.92
CA PRO A 300 -2.21 -18.44 -8.24
C PRO A 300 -1.67 -17.52 -9.36
N GLY A 301 -1.40 -16.25 -9.08
CA GLY A 301 -0.81 -15.32 -10.04
C GLY A 301 0.63 -15.69 -10.41
N LEU A 302 1.47 -16.02 -9.43
CA LEU A 302 2.86 -16.46 -9.65
C LEU A 302 2.91 -17.76 -10.46
N ILE A 303 2.07 -18.74 -10.12
CA ILE A 303 1.97 -20.02 -10.84
C ILE A 303 1.50 -19.78 -12.28
N GLY A 304 0.44 -18.98 -12.46
CA GLY A 304 -0.07 -18.63 -13.79
C GLY A 304 0.96 -17.88 -14.64
N GLY A 305 1.73 -16.97 -14.05
CA GLY A 305 2.82 -16.26 -14.74
C GLY A 305 3.99 -17.17 -15.10
N MET A 306 4.37 -18.13 -14.24
CA MET A 306 5.36 -19.16 -14.59
C MET A 306 4.88 -20.03 -15.75
N LEU A 307 3.61 -20.43 -15.74
CA LEU A 307 3.01 -21.17 -16.85
C LEU A 307 2.98 -20.34 -18.14
N ALA A 308 2.79 -19.02 -18.06
CA ALA A 308 2.83 -18.16 -19.23
C ALA A 308 4.22 -18.21 -19.91
N VAL A 309 5.29 -18.18 -19.11
CA VAL A 309 6.67 -18.34 -19.62
C VAL A 309 6.88 -19.74 -20.20
N SER A 310 6.52 -20.80 -19.47
CA SER A 310 6.79 -22.18 -19.91
C SER A 310 5.94 -22.62 -21.09
N THR A 311 4.78 -22.00 -21.33
CA THR A 311 3.90 -22.28 -22.49
C THR A 311 4.20 -21.41 -23.70
N GLY A 312 5.15 -20.48 -23.61
CA GLY A 312 5.49 -19.55 -24.70
C GLY A 312 4.52 -18.38 -24.88
N SER A 313 3.48 -18.26 -24.05
CA SER A 313 2.57 -17.09 -24.07
C SER A 313 3.18 -15.82 -23.46
N GLY A 314 4.31 -15.96 -22.78
CA GLY A 314 5.21 -14.88 -22.38
C GLY A 314 4.53 -13.79 -21.55
N PHE A 315 4.92 -12.54 -21.81
CA PHE A 315 4.41 -11.37 -21.08
C PHE A 315 2.88 -11.19 -21.22
N ILE A 316 2.31 -11.43 -22.41
CA ILE A 316 0.86 -11.31 -22.66
C ILE A 316 0.10 -12.37 -21.85
N GLY A 317 0.58 -13.62 -21.90
CA GLY A 317 0.02 -14.70 -21.09
C GLY A 317 0.10 -14.39 -19.60
N GLY A 318 1.18 -13.77 -19.12
CA GLY A 318 1.34 -13.37 -17.73
C GLY A 318 0.33 -12.33 -17.27
N ILE A 319 0.02 -11.34 -18.11
CA ILE A 319 -1.04 -10.35 -17.82
C ILE A 319 -2.39 -11.05 -17.69
N ILE A 320 -2.75 -11.91 -18.66
CA ILE A 320 -4.01 -12.65 -18.65
C ILE A 320 -4.10 -13.53 -17.40
N ALA A 321 -3.03 -14.28 -17.10
CA ALA A 321 -2.95 -15.14 -15.94
C ALA A 321 -3.09 -14.35 -14.62
N GLY A 322 -2.47 -13.18 -14.52
CA GLY A 322 -2.57 -12.32 -13.33
C GLY A 322 -3.99 -11.82 -13.09
N PHE A 323 -4.70 -11.37 -14.13
CA PHE A 323 -6.10 -10.97 -14.00
C PHE A 323 -7.00 -12.16 -13.67
N LEU A 324 -6.84 -13.29 -14.35
CA LEU A 324 -7.60 -14.51 -14.09
C LEU A 324 -7.42 -14.98 -12.65
N ALA A 325 -6.17 -15.03 -12.18
CA ALA A 325 -5.83 -15.42 -10.81
C ALA A 325 -6.40 -14.46 -9.76
N GLY A 326 -6.27 -13.15 -9.98
CA GLY A 326 -6.82 -12.14 -9.08
C GLY A 326 -8.34 -12.23 -8.96
N TYR A 327 -9.05 -12.29 -10.08
CA TYR A 327 -10.51 -12.39 -10.05
C TYR A 327 -11.00 -13.73 -9.51
N MET A 328 -10.30 -14.84 -9.79
CA MET A 328 -10.63 -16.16 -9.25
C MET A 328 -10.43 -16.20 -7.73
N ALA A 329 -9.30 -15.70 -7.23
CA ALA A 329 -9.04 -15.59 -5.80
C ALA A 329 -10.08 -14.70 -5.10
N LYS A 330 -10.44 -13.56 -5.70
CA LYS A 330 -11.48 -12.65 -5.18
C LYS A 330 -12.86 -13.32 -5.18
N LEU A 331 -13.20 -14.06 -6.23
CA LEU A 331 -14.46 -14.80 -6.34
C LEU A 331 -14.59 -15.83 -5.21
N ILE A 332 -13.55 -16.63 -4.99
CA ILE A 332 -13.52 -17.64 -3.92
C ILE A 332 -13.61 -16.96 -2.55
N SER A 333 -12.82 -15.90 -2.31
CA SER A 333 -12.81 -15.17 -1.04
C SER A 333 -14.20 -14.60 -0.69
N THR A 334 -14.90 -14.03 -1.68
CA THR A 334 -16.18 -13.32 -1.45
C THR A 334 -17.42 -14.21 -1.52
N LYS A 335 -17.44 -15.23 -2.38
CA LYS A 335 -18.63 -16.07 -2.61
C LYS A 335 -18.65 -17.34 -1.76
N LEU A 336 -17.49 -17.90 -1.42
CA LEU A 336 -17.44 -19.07 -0.56
C LEU A 336 -17.68 -18.62 0.88
N LYS A 337 -18.77 -19.04 1.51
CA LYS A 337 -19.04 -18.78 2.92
C LYS A 337 -18.67 -20.02 3.72
N LEU A 338 -17.79 -19.88 4.72
CA LEU A 338 -17.46 -20.96 5.63
C LEU A 338 -17.93 -20.60 7.05
N PRO A 339 -18.13 -21.59 7.92
CA PRO A 339 -18.29 -21.33 9.35
C PRO A 339 -17.08 -20.56 9.89
N GLN A 340 -17.29 -19.72 10.91
CA GLN A 340 -16.24 -18.86 11.50
C GLN A 340 -14.99 -19.65 11.94
N SER A 341 -15.15 -20.90 12.38
CA SER A 341 -14.04 -21.81 12.74
C SER A 341 -13.17 -22.25 11.55
N MET A 342 -13.67 -22.14 10.32
CA MET A 342 -13.02 -22.59 9.10
C MET A 342 -12.65 -21.44 8.14
N GLU A 343 -12.97 -20.19 8.46
CA GLU A 343 -12.63 -19.03 7.62
C GLU A 343 -11.11 -18.92 7.35
N ALA A 344 -10.29 -19.32 8.33
CA ALA A 344 -8.83 -19.41 8.19
C ALA A 344 -8.38 -20.36 7.06
N LEU A 345 -9.20 -21.34 6.68
CA LEU A 345 -8.88 -22.31 5.63
C LEU A 345 -8.91 -21.69 4.24
N LYS A 346 -9.70 -20.61 4.03
CA LYS A 346 -9.83 -19.97 2.72
C LYS A 346 -8.48 -19.49 2.16
N PRO A 347 -7.73 -18.60 2.84
CA PRO A 347 -6.49 -18.07 2.28
C PRO A 347 -5.31 -19.05 2.43
N ILE A 348 -5.37 -20.00 3.37
CA ILE A 348 -4.28 -20.94 3.62
C ILE A 348 -4.30 -22.11 2.62
N LEU A 349 -5.48 -22.67 2.34
CA LEU A 349 -5.60 -23.90 1.55
C LEU A 349 -6.49 -23.72 0.32
N ILE A 350 -7.71 -23.21 0.50
CA ILE A 350 -8.73 -23.29 -0.55
C ILE A 350 -8.40 -22.37 -1.73
N ILE A 351 -8.10 -21.10 -1.47
CA ILE A 351 -7.79 -20.13 -2.52
C ILE A 351 -6.49 -20.53 -3.24
N PRO A 352 -5.36 -20.80 -2.54
CA PRO A 352 -4.14 -21.24 -3.22
C PRO A 352 -4.34 -22.51 -4.05
N LEU A 353 -5.08 -23.51 -3.56
CA LEU A 353 -5.29 -24.75 -4.30
C LEU A 353 -6.23 -24.58 -5.49
N ILE A 354 -7.46 -24.13 -5.25
CA ILE A 354 -8.50 -24.06 -6.27
C ILE A 354 -8.17 -22.98 -7.30
N SER A 355 -7.74 -21.79 -6.87
CA SER A 355 -7.41 -20.73 -7.81
C SER A 355 -6.22 -21.12 -8.69
N SER A 356 -5.18 -21.76 -8.14
CA SER A 356 -4.02 -22.17 -8.94
C SER A 356 -4.36 -23.32 -9.88
N LEU A 357 -5.22 -24.25 -9.45
CA LEU A 357 -5.70 -25.34 -10.30
C LEU A 357 -6.51 -24.78 -11.49
N VAL A 358 -7.47 -23.89 -11.23
CA VAL A 358 -8.30 -23.31 -12.28
C VAL A 358 -7.47 -22.46 -13.24
N VAL A 359 -6.61 -21.57 -12.72
CA VAL A 359 -5.71 -20.75 -13.54
C VAL A 359 -4.76 -21.63 -14.34
N GLY A 360 -4.16 -22.64 -13.70
CA GLY A 360 -3.21 -23.54 -14.33
C GLY A 360 -3.82 -24.37 -15.45
N LEU A 361 -4.98 -24.98 -15.21
CA LEU A 361 -5.71 -25.73 -16.23
C LEU A 361 -6.16 -24.82 -17.38
N ALA A 362 -6.63 -23.61 -17.08
CA ALA A 362 -6.99 -22.63 -18.11
C ALA A 362 -5.76 -22.24 -18.96
N MET A 363 -4.61 -21.99 -18.34
CA MET A 363 -3.37 -21.67 -19.05
C MET A 363 -2.88 -22.84 -19.91
N ILE A 364 -2.94 -24.08 -19.41
CA ILE A 364 -2.44 -25.25 -20.13
C ILE A 364 -3.35 -25.63 -21.31
N TYR A 365 -4.67 -25.67 -21.09
CA TYR A 365 -5.60 -26.24 -22.07
C TYR A 365 -6.28 -25.20 -22.96
N LEU A 366 -6.52 -23.99 -22.47
CA LEU A 366 -7.36 -23.00 -23.17
C LEU A 366 -6.60 -21.76 -23.65
N ILE A 367 -5.74 -21.19 -22.80
CA ILE A 367 -5.21 -19.83 -23.00
C ILE A 367 -3.78 -19.86 -23.58
N GLY A 368 -2.90 -20.71 -23.06
CA GLY A 368 -1.47 -20.66 -23.35
C GLY A 368 -1.15 -20.78 -24.84
N LYS A 369 -1.68 -21.81 -25.52
CA LYS A 369 -1.41 -22.04 -26.94
C LYS A 369 -1.94 -20.92 -27.86
N PRO A 370 -3.22 -20.48 -27.76
CA PRO A 370 -3.69 -19.36 -28.58
C PRO A 370 -2.90 -18.07 -28.35
N VAL A 371 -2.57 -17.76 -27.09
CA VAL A 371 -1.82 -16.53 -26.75
C VAL A 371 -0.38 -16.62 -27.22
N ALA A 372 0.26 -17.79 -27.14
CA ALA A 372 1.58 -18.02 -27.72
C ALA A 372 1.57 -17.76 -29.24
N GLY A 373 0.57 -18.28 -29.97
CA GLY A 373 0.42 -18.00 -31.40
C GLY A 373 0.21 -16.51 -31.72
N ILE A 374 -0.54 -15.79 -30.89
CA ILE A 374 -0.67 -14.32 -31.02
C ILE A 374 0.69 -13.64 -30.80
N LEU A 375 1.42 -14.05 -29.76
CA LEU A 375 2.73 -13.47 -29.44
C LEU A 375 3.75 -13.75 -30.53
N GLU A 376 3.76 -14.96 -31.10
CA GLU A 376 4.57 -15.33 -32.26
C GLU A 376 4.22 -14.48 -33.48
N GLY A 377 2.92 -14.32 -33.78
CA GLY A 377 2.45 -13.46 -34.88
C GLY A 377 2.88 -12.00 -34.72
N LEU A 378 2.75 -11.44 -33.51
CA LEU A 378 3.22 -10.10 -33.18
C LEU A 378 4.74 -9.98 -33.31
N THR A 379 5.48 -10.99 -32.84
CA THR A 379 6.94 -11.05 -32.93
C THR A 379 7.38 -11.08 -34.38
N HIS A 380 6.76 -11.94 -35.20
CA HIS A 380 7.02 -12.02 -36.63
C HIS A 380 6.70 -10.68 -37.33
N TRP A 381 5.57 -10.05 -37.00
CA TRP A 381 5.22 -8.75 -37.55
C TRP A 381 6.24 -7.66 -37.19
N LEU A 382 6.71 -7.61 -35.94
CA LEU A 382 7.75 -6.68 -35.51
C LEU A 382 9.10 -6.94 -36.18
N GLN A 383 9.46 -8.21 -36.39
CA GLN A 383 10.72 -8.59 -37.03
C GLN A 383 10.73 -8.37 -38.55
N THR A 384 9.58 -8.48 -39.20
CA THR A 384 9.40 -8.28 -40.65
C THR A 384 8.91 -6.88 -41.01
N MET A 385 8.78 -6.01 -40.01
CA MET A 385 8.31 -4.64 -40.18
C MET A 385 9.24 -3.83 -41.09
N GLY A 386 8.69 -3.20 -42.12
CA GLY A 386 9.44 -2.27 -42.97
C GLY A 386 9.92 -1.03 -42.21
N THR A 387 10.99 -0.40 -42.70
CA THR A 387 11.66 0.73 -42.03
C THR A 387 10.71 1.88 -41.66
N ALA A 388 9.75 2.23 -42.52
CA ALA A 388 8.80 3.31 -42.24
C ALA A 388 7.94 3.04 -40.99
N ASN A 389 7.45 1.82 -40.82
CA ASN A 389 6.66 1.42 -39.65
C ASN A 389 7.55 1.33 -38.40
N ALA A 390 8.80 0.87 -38.55
CA ALA A 390 9.76 0.81 -37.45
C ALA A 390 10.07 2.22 -36.90
N VAL A 391 10.28 3.19 -37.79
CA VAL A 391 10.47 4.60 -37.44
C VAL A 391 9.26 5.17 -36.72
N LEU A 392 8.04 4.92 -37.21
CA LEU A 392 6.81 5.38 -36.56
C LEU A 392 6.63 4.76 -35.17
N LEU A 393 6.85 3.45 -35.05
CA LEU A 393 6.80 2.75 -33.76
C LEU A 393 7.83 3.33 -32.79
N GLY A 394 9.05 3.57 -33.26
CA GLY A 394 10.10 4.23 -32.50
C GLY A 394 9.69 5.62 -32.00
N ALA A 395 9.07 6.43 -32.87
CA ALA A 395 8.57 7.75 -32.51
C ALA A 395 7.51 7.70 -31.41
N ILE A 396 6.56 6.76 -31.52
CA ILE A 396 5.50 6.58 -30.53
C ILE A 396 6.10 6.13 -29.19
N LEU A 397 6.93 5.10 -29.19
CA LEU A 397 7.55 4.56 -27.97
C LEU A 397 8.43 5.61 -27.28
N GLY A 398 9.24 6.33 -28.07
CA GLY A 398 10.12 7.38 -27.55
C GLY A 398 9.35 8.59 -27.00
N GLY A 399 8.28 8.99 -27.68
CA GLY A 399 7.38 10.04 -27.19
C GLY A 399 6.67 9.63 -25.89
N MET A 400 6.13 8.41 -25.84
CA MET A 400 5.50 7.86 -24.63
C MET A 400 6.46 7.87 -23.44
N MET A 401 7.71 7.45 -23.65
CA MET A 401 8.74 7.42 -22.60
C MET A 401 8.99 8.80 -21.99
N CYS A 402 8.85 9.88 -22.76
CA CYS A 402 9.13 11.24 -22.31
C CYS A 402 7.90 12.02 -21.81
N THR A 403 6.71 11.39 -21.81
CA THR A 403 5.43 12.07 -21.52
C THR A 403 5.32 12.51 -20.06
N ASP A 404 5.69 11.65 -19.11
CA ASP A 404 5.36 11.82 -17.69
C ASP A 404 6.49 11.41 -16.72
N MET A 405 7.74 11.32 -17.21
CA MET A 405 8.96 11.19 -16.40
C MET A 405 8.91 10.08 -15.32
N GLY A 406 8.48 8.87 -15.71
CA GLY A 406 8.30 7.73 -14.79
C GLY A 406 6.85 7.50 -14.36
N GLY A 407 5.93 8.30 -14.91
CA GLY A 407 4.49 8.12 -14.75
C GLY A 407 3.91 6.93 -15.53
N PRO A 408 2.56 6.85 -15.57
CA PRO A 408 1.84 5.73 -16.17
C PRO A 408 2.14 5.46 -17.66
N VAL A 409 2.33 6.49 -18.49
CA VAL A 409 2.60 6.39 -19.94
C VAL A 409 4.03 5.89 -20.18
N ASN A 410 5.00 6.45 -19.46
CA ASN A 410 6.39 6.00 -19.47
C ASN A 410 6.49 4.52 -19.06
N LYS A 411 5.86 4.14 -17.94
CA LYS A 411 5.85 2.75 -17.47
C LYS A 411 5.18 1.79 -18.45
N ALA A 412 4.14 2.23 -19.16
CA ALA A 412 3.50 1.41 -20.18
C ALA A 412 4.43 1.14 -21.38
N ALA A 413 5.13 2.17 -21.88
CA ALA A 413 6.12 2.00 -22.92
C ALA A 413 7.26 1.07 -22.47
N TYR A 414 7.78 1.28 -21.25
CA TYR A 414 8.83 0.43 -20.69
C TYR A 414 8.38 -1.03 -20.54
N ALA A 415 7.19 -1.27 -20.00
CA ALA A 415 6.64 -2.62 -19.85
C ALA A 415 6.49 -3.33 -21.20
N PHE A 416 6.11 -2.61 -22.26
CA PHE A 416 6.06 -3.15 -23.61
C PHE A 416 7.46 -3.57 -24.10
N GLY A 417 8.48 -2.72 -23.96
CA GLY A 417 9.85 -3.05 -24.37
C GLY A 417 10.43 -4.24 -23.62
N VAL A 418 10.24 -4.27 -22.30
CA VAL A 418 10.70 -5.38 -21.45
C VAL A 418 9.96 -6.67 -21.74
N GLY A 419 8.64 -6.60 -21.97
CA GLY A 419 7.86 -7.77 -22.37
C GLY A 419 8.35 -8.40 -23.66
N LEU A 420 8.84 -7.59 -24.61
CA LEU A 420 9.40 -8.08 -25.87
C LEU A 420 10.79 -8.72 -25.71
N LEU A 421 11.53 -8.43 -24.64
CA LEU A 421 12.81 -9.10 -24.35
C LEU A 421 12.63 -10.61 -24.14
N SER A 422 11.50 -11.06 -23.59
CA SER A 422 11.25 -12.51 -23.43
C SER A 422 11.14 -13.25 -24.77
N THR A 423 10.83 -12.52 -25.85
CA THR A 423 10.74 -13.03 -27.24
C THR A 423 11.95 -12.68 -28.09
N GLN A 424 13.02 -12.17 -27.46
CA GLN A 424 14.25 -11.73 -28.13
C GLN A 424 14.03 -10.61 -29.16
N THR A 425 12.98 -9.80 -28.97
CA THR A 425 12.68 -8.65 -29.82
C THR A 425 13.28 -7.39 -29.20
N TYR A 426 14.53 -7.11 -29.54
CA TYR A 426 15.37 -6.12 -28.85
C TYR A 426 15.24 -4.66 -29.35
N ALA A 427 14.68 -4.44 -30.54
CA ALA A 427 14.67 -3.11 -31.15
C ALA A 427 13.79 -2.09 -30.42
N PRO A 428 12.55 -2.43 -30.01
CA PRO A 428 11.72 -1.52 -29.22
C PRO A 428 12.37 -1.11 -27.89
N MET A 429 13.06 -2.05 -27.23
CA MET A 429 13.77 -1.76 -25.98
C MET A 429 14.90 -0.73 -26.18
N ALA A 430 15.62 -0.79 -27.30
CA ALA A 430 16.64 0.20 -27.64
C ALA A 430 16.03 1.60 -27.77
N ALA A 431 14.93 1.72 -28.51
CA ALA A 431 14.24 3.00 -28.70
C ALA A 431 13.73 3.59 -27.37
N ILE A 432 13.12 2.75 -26.53
CA ILE A 432 12.64 3.15 -25.19
C ILE A 432 13.78 3.62 -24.31
N MET A 433 14.87 2.85 -24.22
CA MET A 433 15.98 3.22 -23.35
C MET A 433 16.66 4.50 -23.83
N ALA A 434 16.93 4.62 -25.14
CA ALA A 434 17.50 5.82 -25.71
C ALA A 434 16.63 7.06 -25.42
N ALA A 435 15.32 6.95 -25.63
CA ALA A 435 14.40 8.06 -25.41
C ALA A 435 14.28 8.45 -23.94
N GLY A 436 14.25 7.50 -23.00
CA GLY A 436 14.14 7.83 -21.57
C GLY A 436 15.38 8.54 -21.00
N MET A 437 16.52 8.49 -21.69
CA MET A 437 17.70 9.29 -21.34
C MET A 437 17.54 10.76 -21.76
N VAL A 438 16.71 11.06 -22.76
CA VAL A 438 16.59 12.39 -23.38
C VAL A 438 16.16 13.46 -22.38
N PRO A 439 15.10 13.30 -21.56
CA PRO A 439 14.63 14.41 -20.72
C PRO A 439 15.67 14.97 -19.75
N PRO A 440 16.32 14.16 -18.89
CA PRO A 440 17.34 14.66 -17.97
C PRO A 440 18.59 15.19 -18.70
N LEU A 441 19.00 14.57 -19.81
CA LEU A 441 20.12 15.05 -20.63
C LEU A 441 19.82 16.42 -21.28
N ALA A 442 18.62 16.57 -21.84
CA ALA A 442 18.17 17.78 -22.51
C ALA A 442 18.07 18.96 -21.54
N LEU A 443 17.55 18.73 -20.34
CA LEU A 443 17.44 19.77 -19.31
C LEU A 443 18.81 20.18 -18.80
N GLY A 444 19.70 19.21 -18.55
CA GLY A 444 21.09 19.48 -18.22
C GLY A 444 21.77 20.35 -19.28
N LEU A 445 21.64 19.98 -20.56
CA LEU A 445 22.14 20.77 -21.68
C LEU A 445 21.53 22.18 -21.71
N ALA A 446 20.21 22.31 -21.53
CA ALA A 446 19.52 23.60 -21.54
C ALA A 446 20.07 24.55 -20.46
N THR A 447 20.38 24.02 -19.26
CA THR A 447 21.00 24.83 -18.19
C THR A 447 22.42 25.31 -18.51
N MET A 448 23.16 24.57 -19.34
CA MET A 448 24.49 24.98 -19.80
C MET A 448 24.40 26.03 -20.91
N VAL A 449 23.51 25.82 -21.89
CA VAL A 449 23.36 26.70 -23.07
C VAL A 449 22.72 28.04 -22.70
N ALA A 450 21.60 28.01 -21.96
CA ALA A 450 20.87 29.21 -21.57
C ALA A 450 21.04 29.55 -20.08
N ARG A 451 22.27 29.38 -19.55
CA ARG A 451 22.58 29.50 -18.12
C ARG A 451 22.00 30.72 -17.42
N ARG A 452 21.97 31.87 -18.10
CA ARG A 452 21.43 33.14 -17.57
C ARG A 452 19.91 33.11 -17.30
N LYS A 453 19.18 32.17 -17.90
CA LYS A 453 17.73 32.01 -17.74
C LYS A 453 17.35 31.11 -16.55
N PHE A 454 18.32 30.49 -15.89
CA PHE A 454 18.08 29.55 -14.78
C PHE A 454 18.62 30.10 -13.47
N ASP A 455 17.93 29.83 -12.37
CA ASP A 455 18.42 30.14 -11.03
C ASP A 455 19.60 29.22 -10.63
N LYS A 456 20.30 29.54 -9.54
CA LYS A 456 21.46 28.75 -9.09
C LYS A 456 21.09 27.31 -8.74
N ALA A 457 19.90 27.06 -8.19
CA ALA A 457 19.46 25.74 -7.81
C ALA A 457 19.19 24.85 -9.05
N GLN A 458 18.59 25.42 -10.09
CA GLN A 458 18.37 24.77 -11.39
C GLN A 458 19.69 24.53 -12.12
N GLN A 459 20.66 25.44 -12.04
CA GLN A 459 21.98 25.24 -12.63
C GLN A 459 22.72 24.05 -12.00
N GLU A 460 22.69 23.92 -10.66
CA GLU A 460 23.27 22.75 -9.99
C GLU A 460 22.45 21.48 -10.24
N GLY A 461 21.12 21.58 -10.21
CA GLY A 461 20.22 20.49 -10.57
C GLY A 461 20.42 20.00 -12.00
N GLY A 462 20.82 20.87 -12.93
CA GLY A 462 21.09 20.52 -14.33
C GLY A 462 22.30 19.60 -14.47
N LYS A 463 23.35 19.83 -13.66
CA LYS A 463 24.52 18.93 -13.63
C LYS A 463 24.13 17.55 -13.10
N ALA A 464 23.34 17.50 -12.03
CA ALA A 464 22.83 16.25 -11.50
C ALA A 464 21.94 15.52 -12.52
N ALA A 465 21.08 16.26 -13.23
CA ALA A 465 20.23 15.71 -14.28
C ALA A 465 21.05 15.08 -15.42
N LEU A 466 22.17 15.69 -15.85
CA LEU A 466 23.04 15.07 -16.85
C LEU A 466 23.50 13.67 -16.40
N VAL A 467 24.02 13.55 -15.18
CA VAL A 467 24.51 12.26 -14.65
C VAL A 467 23.38 11.25 -14.57
N LEU A 468 22.21 11.63 -14.03
CA LEU A 468 21.04 10.76 -13.95
C LEU A 468 20.55 10.32 -15.34
N GLY A 469 20.62 11.21 -16.33
CA GLY A 469 20.27 10.88 -17.71
C GLY A 469 21.19 9.85 -18.34
N LEU A 470 22.50 9.93 -18.08
CA LEU A 470 23.47 8.90 -18.51
C LEU A 470 23.16 7.54 -17.87
N CYS A 471 22.58 7.52 -16.67
CA CYS A 471 22.14 6.31 -15.97
C CYS A 471 20.75 5.81 -16.40
N PHE A 472 20.08 6.45 -17.37
CA PHE A 472 18.68 6.16 -17.73
C PHE A 472 17.68 6.38 -16.57
N ILE A 473 17.95 7.38 -15.73
CA ILE A 473 17.04 7.82 -14.67
C ILE A 473 16.29 9.06 -15.15
N THR A 474 15.11 8.84 -15.72
CA THR A 474 14.28 9.90 -16.32
C THR A 474 13.81 10.93 -15.28
N GLU A 475 13.70 10.49 -14.03
CA GLU A 475 13.22 11.26 -12.87
C GLU A 475 14.09 12.49 -12.57
N GLY A 476 15.35 12.52 -13.04
CA GLY A 476 16.20 13.71 -12.96
C GLY A 476 15.59 14.96 -13.62
N ALA A 477 14.60 14.77 -14.50
CA ALA A 477 13.85 15.84 -15.15
C ALA A 477 12.67 16.40 -14.32
N ILE A 478 12.19 15.67 -13.31
CA ILE A 478 10.98 16.03 -12.54
C ILE A 478 11.09 17.43 -11.91
N PRO A 479 12.21 17.84 -11.28
CA PRO A 479 12.31 19.17 -10.68
C PRO A 479 12.12 20.32 -11.69
N PHE A 480 12.50 20.11 -12.95
CA PHE A 480 12.30 21.09 -14.02
C PHE A 480 10.88 21.05 -14.57
N ALA A 481 10.35 19.85 -14.82
CA ALA A 481 8.99 19.65 -15.30
C ALA A 481 7.95 20.16 -14.29
N ALA A 482 8.19 20.02 -12.99
CA ALA A 482 7.31 20.52 -11.94
C ALA A 482 7.23 22.07 -11.93
N ARG A 483 8.29 22.76 -12.36
CA ARG A 483 8.34 24.21 -12.42
C ARG A 483 7.82 24.79 -13.74
N ASP A 484 8.08 24.11 -14.86
CA ASP A 484 7.74 24.62 -16.21
C ASP A 484 7.18 23.49 -17.12
N PRO A 485 6.05 22.87 -16.71
CA PRO A 485 5.54 21.66 -17.38
C PRO A 485 5.15 21.91 -18.84
N MET A 486 4.57 23.08 -19.11
CA MET A 486 4.04 23.45 -20.43
C MET A 486 5.12 23.57 -21.51
N ARG A 487 6.39 23.74 -21.13
CA ARG A 487 7.52 23.83 -22.06
C ARG A 487 8.39 22.59 -22.00
N VAL A 488 8.66 22.08 -20.81
CA VAL A 488 9.52 20.91 -20.63
C VAL A 488 8.89 19.68 -21.28
N LEU A 489 7.62 19.38 -21.00
CA LEU A 489 7.01 18.13 -21.49
C LEU A 489 6.93 18.08 -23.02
N PRO A 490 6.43 19.12 -23.74
CA PRO A 490 6.40 19.06 -25.20
C PRO A 490 7.79 18.96 -25.84
N CYS A 491 8.79 19.68 -25.31
CA CYS A 491 10.18 19.59 -25.80
C CYS A 491 10.74 18.18 -25.61
N CYS A 492 10.54 17.58 -24.44
CA CYS A 492 10.99 16.23 -24.15
C CYS A 492 10.26 15.17 -24.99
N ILE A 493 8.95 15.30 -25.19
CA ILE A 493 8.16 14.39 -26.05
C ILE A 493 8.68 14.41 -27.48
N VAL A 494 8.92 15.60 -28.05
CA VAL A 494 9.46 15.74 -29.42
C VAL A 494 10.88 15.16 -29.51
N GLY A 495 11.74 15.46 -28.54
CA GLY A 495 13.09 14.90 -28.50
C GLY A 495 13.10 13.38 -28.35
N GLY A 496 12.25 12.84 -27.47
CA GLY A 496 12.08 11.41 -27.27
C GLY A 496 11.55 10.70 -28.51
N ALA A 497 10.54 11.26 -29.16
CA ALA A 497 10.00 10.75 -30.42
C ALA A 497 11.07 10.72 -31.51
N LEU A 498 11.86 11.79 -31.65
CA LEU A 498 12.98 11.82 -32.59
C LEU A 498 14.03 10.75 -32.27
N THR A 499 14.43 10.62 -31.00
CA THR A 499 15.40 9.60 -30.58
C THR A 499 14.90 8.19 -30.85
N GLY A 500 13.65 7.89 -30.51
CA GLY A 500 13.08 6.57 -30.77
C GLY A 500 12.95 6.27 -32.26
N ALA A 501 12.55 7.26 -33.07
CA ALA A 501 12.49 7.18 -34.53
C ALA A 501 13.86 6.85 -35.14
N ILE A 502 14.91 7.58 -34.76
CA ILE A 502 16.27 7.35 -35.25
C ILE A 502 16.78 5.98 -34.77
N SER A 503 16.55 5.63 -33.50
CA SER A 503 16.96 4.34 -32.93
C SER A 503 16.39 3.16 -33.72
N MET A 504 15.11 3.21 -34.08
CA MET A 504 14.48 2.17 -34.90
C MET A 504 14.92 2.24 -36.37
N ALA A 505 15.16 3.44 -36.91
CA ALA A 505 15.66 3.62 -38.29
C ALA A 505 17.02 2.94 -38.50
N VAL A 506 17.93 3.08 -37.54
CA VAL A 506 19.28 2.48 -37.60
C VAL A 506 19.28 1.00 -37.21
N GLY A 507 18.11 0.45 -36.85
CA GLY A 507 17.98 -0.94 -36.41
C GLY A 507 18.67 -1.23 -35.08
N ALA A 508 18.72 -0.25 -34.17
CA ALA A 508 19.35 -0.43 -32.87
C ALA A 508 18.66 -1.55 -32.07
N LYS A 509 19.44 -2.48 -31.53
CA LYS A 509 18.99 -3.60 -30.71
C LYS A 509 19.66 -3.54 -29.36
N LEU A 510 18.88 -3.64 -28.29
CA LEU A 510 19.34 -3.56 -26.92
C LEU A 510 18.86 -4.78 -26.13
N MET A 511 19.79 -5.57 -25.62
CA MET A 511 19.49 -6.80 -24.86
C MET A 511 19.26 -6.53 -23.37
N ALA A 512 19.76 -5.40 -22.86
CA ALA A 512 19.62 -5.01 -21.47
C ALA A 512 18.43 -4.04 -21.28
N PRO A 513 17.55 -4.26 -20.31
CA PRO A 513 16.42 -3.38 -20.04
C PRO A 513 16.80 -2.11 -19.25
N HIS A 514 18.02 -2.07 -18.70
CA HIS A 514 18.48 -0.99 -17.83
C HIS A 514 19.99 -0.81 -17.92
N GLY A 515 20.47 0.35 -17.45
CA GLY A 515 21.90 0.67 -17.33
C GLY A 515 22.36 1.88 -18.15
N GLY A 516 21.48 2.53 -18.93
CA GLY A 516 21.81 3.74 -19.68
C GLY A 516 23.06 3.59 -20.55
N LEU A 517 23.96 4.59 -20.54
CA LEU A 517 25.22 4.52 -21.29
C LEU A 517 26.18 3.45 -20.76
N PHE A 518 26.03 2.98 -19.51
CA PHE A 518 26.88 1.90 -18.99
C PHE A 518 26.67 0.59 -19.75
N VAL A 519 25.53 0.42 -20.43
CA VAL A 519 25.29 -0.73 -21.30
C VAL A 519 26.28 -0.77 -22.47
N LEU A 520 26.85 0.37 -22.87
CA LEU A 520 27.85 0.44 -23.93
C LEU A 520 29.18 -0.23 -23.54
N LEU A 521 29.47 -0.36 -22.25
CA LEU A 521 30.66 -1.04 -21.74
C LEU A 521 30.57 -2.56 -21.91
N ILE A 522 29.36 -3.05 -22.20
CA ILE A 522 29.08 -4.46 -22.35
C ILE A 522 29.18 -4.81 -23.84
N PRO A 523 30.13 -5.67 -24.24
CA PRO A 523 30.28 -6.04 -25.64
C PRO A 523 28.97 -6.60 -26.21
N SER A 524 28.56 -6.09 -27.37
CA SER A 524 27.36 -6.49 -28.13
C SER A 524 26.01 -6.37 -27.43
N ALA A 525 25.93 -5.80 -26.22
CA ALA A 525 24.64 -5.55 -25.57
C ALA A 525 23.78 -4.54 -26.34
N ILE A 526 24.43 -3.67 -27.13
CA ILE A 526 23.82 -2.69 -28.02
C ILE A 526 24.47 -2.70 -29.40
N THR A 527 23.66 -2.76 -30.46
CA THR A 527 24.15 -2.75 -31.84
C THR A 527 23.19 -2.01 -32.76
N PRO A 528 23.64 -1.09 -33.66
CA PRO A 528 24.97 -0.49 -33.73
C PRO A 528 25.16 0.64 -32.69
N VAL A 529 26.31 0.67 -32.02
CA VAL A 529 26.61 1.62 -30.93
C VAL A 529 26.57 3.08 -31.39
N LEU A 530 27.22 3.39 -32.52
CA LEU A 530 27.30 4.76 -33.03
C LEU A 530 25.93 5.30 -33.42
N GLY A 531 25.12 4.50 -34.12
CA GLY A 531 23.74 4.88 -34.49
C GLY A 531 22.87 5.14 -33.26
N TYR A 532 23.01 4.30 -32.24
CA TYR A 532 22.31 4.47 -30.96
C TYR A 532 22.71 5.77 -30.24
N LEU A 533 24.01 6.05 -30.13
CA LEU A 533 24.51 7.29 -29.53
C LEU A 533 24.04 8.54 -30.30
N LEU A 534 24.08 8.49 -31.63
CA LEU A 534 23.59 9.59 -32.48
C LEU A 534 22.10 9.85 -32.25
N ALA A 535 21.28 8.81 -32.06
CA ALA A 535 19.87 8.96 -31.74
C ALA A 535 19.65 9.71 -30.41
N ILE A 536 20.41 9.36 -29.36
CA ILE A 536 20.33 10.03 -28.05
C ILE A 536 20.77 11.49 -28.17
N VAL A 537 21.89 11.74 -28.83
CA VAL A 537 22.43 13.10 -29.02
C VAL A 537 21.44 13.96 -29.81
N ALA A 538 20.87 13.45 -30.91
CA ALA A 538 19.93 14.19 -31.74
C ALA A 538 18.69 14.63 -30.95
N GLY A 539 18.03 13.72 -30.22
CA GLY A 539 16.86 14.09 -29.41
C GLY A 539 17.20 14.98 -28.22
N THR A 540 18.36 14.77 -27.60
CA THR A 540 18.87 15.64 -26.51
C THR A 540 19.10 17.07 -27.00
N LEU A 541 19.70 17.24 -28.18
CA LEU A 541 19.91 18.55 -28.80
C LEU A 541 18.58 19.21 -29.14
N VAL A 542 17.65 18.47 -29.77
CA VAL A 542 16.33 19.02 -30.13
C VAL A 542 15.55 19.46 -28.90
N ALA A 543 15.40 18.59 -27.90
CA ALA A 543 14.68 18.92 -26.67
C ALA A 543 15.38 20.04 -25.88
N GLY A 544 16.70 19.94 -25.70
CA GLY A 544 17.47 20.86 -24.87
C GLY A 544 17.58 22.26 -25.47
N LEU A 545 17.86 22.36 -26.77
CA LEU A 545 17.94 23.65 -27.45
C LEU A 545 16.55 24.28 -27.61
N ALA A 546 15.52 23.50 -27.96
CA ALA A 546 14.15 24.01 -28.01
C ALA A 546 13.72 24.57 -26.65
N TYR A 547 13.98 23.84 -25.56
CA TYR A 547 13.67 24.31 -24.22
C TYR A 547 14.50 25.55 -23.83
N ALA A 548 15.80 25.58 -24.14
CA ALA A 548 16.66 26.74 -23.89
C ALA A 548 16.17 28.02 -24.60
N VAL A 549 15.63 27.88 -25.82
CA VAL A 549 15.02 28.99 -26.56
C VAL A 549 13.69 29.41 -25.93
N LEU A 550 12.79 28.46 -25.66
CA LEU A 550 11.43 28.70 -25.17
C LEU A 550 11.34 29.16 -23.71
N LYS A 551 12.31 28.77 -22.87
CA LYS A 551 12.35 29.19 -21.46
C LYS A 551 12.52 30.71 -21.38
N ARG A 552 11.78 31.34 -20.47
CA ARG A 552 11.90 32.77 -20.16
C ARG A 552 12.85 32.98 -18.98
N PRO A 553 13.61 34.10 -18.93
CA PRO A 553 14.42 34.44 -17.78
C PRO A 553 13.59 34.53 -16.50
N GLU A 554 14.08 33.99 -15.38
CA GLU A 554 13.38 34.05 -14.08
C GLU A 554 13.09 35.49 -13.63
N THR A 555 13.92 36.47 -14.02
CA THR A 555 13.67 37.90 -13.75
C THR A 555 12.41 38.43 -14.42
N GLU A 556 12.04 37.93 -15.61
CA GLU A 556 10.80 38.30 -16.30
C GLU A 556 9.58 37.55 -15.76
N VAL A 557 9.77 36.35 -15.20
CA VAL A 557 8.69 35.57 -14.59
C VAL A 557 8.28 36.18 -13.25
N ALA A 558 9.25 36.59 -12.42
CA ALA A 558 8.99 37.30 -11.17
C ALA A 558 8.26 38.64 -11.41
N ALA A 559 8.62 39.37 -12.46
CA ALA A 559 7.98 40.65 -12.82
C ALA A 559 6.56 40.49 -13.40
N LYS A 560 6.14 39.28 -13.79
CA LYS A 560 4.80 38.98 -14.30
C LYS A 560 3.90 38.33 -13.25
N ALA A 561 4.48 37.86 -12.15
CA ALA A 561 3.80 37.26 -11.01
C ALA A 561 3.58 38.26 -9.86
N ALA A 562 4.41 39.30 -9.78
CA ALA A 562 4.14 40.55 -9.07
C ALA A 562 3.21 41.44 -9.90
#